data_AF-A0A536P910-F1
#
_entry.id   AF-A0A536P910-F1
#
_cell.length_a   1.000
_cell.length_b   1.000
_cell.length_c   1.000
_cell.angle_alpha   90.00
_cell.angle_beta   90.00
_cell.angle_gamma   90.00
#
_symmetry.space_group_name_H-M   'P 1'
#
loop_
_entity.id
_entity.type
_entity.pdbx_description
1 polymer ?
#
loop_
_entity_poly.entity_id
_entity_poly.type
_entity_poly.pdbx_seq_one_letter_code
_entity_poly.pdbx_strand_id
1 'polypeptide(L)'
;MVSGVSWLNPLTWPIEPWVLLGVEAIAVLYLWGGARARPRRKNPGAARLRAVAFWSGLAAIVFALDTPLETLARQLFWAHMTQHLLLIMVAAPLLVAAAPWLQVWRGLPLAIRRPLARTAFKHPALAGGRRLAAWLTAPLGALALSSANLWFWHWP
;
A
#
# COMPACT_ATOMS: atom_id res chain seq x y z
N MET A 1 -21.74 -35.24 -4.64
CA MET A 1 -22.57 -34.05 -4.40
C MET A 1 -21.64 -32.86 -4.31
N VAL A 2 -21.85 -31.90 -5.21
CA VAL A 2 -20.91 -30.85 -5.60
C VAL A 2 -20.66 -29.87 -4.43
N SER A 3 -19.38 -29.70 -4.09
CA SER A 3 -18.84 -28.72 -3.14
C SER A 3 -18.99 -27.29 -3.67
N GLY A 4 -20.24 -26.84 -3.86
CA GLY A 4 -20.56 -25.52 -4.43
C GLY A 4 -20.33 -24.34 -3.49
N VAL A 5 -19.82 -24.57 -2.27
CA VAL A 5 -19.73 -23.57 -1.19
C VAL A 5 -18.32 -23.50 -0.58
N SER A 6 -17.35 -24.30 -1.05
CA SER A 6 -16.00 -24.31 -0.47
C SER A 6 -15.36 -22.92 -0.49
N TRP A 7 -15.54 -22.15 -1.56
CA TRP A 7 -15.05 -20.77 -1.70
C TRP A 7 -15.67 -19.75 -0.72
N LEU A 8 -16.78 -20.07 -0.05
CA LEU A 8 -17.34 -19.27 1.06
C LEU A 8 -16.75 -19.63 2.42
N ASN A 9 -16.01 -20.74 2.53
CA ASN A 9 -15.31 -21.13 3.76
C ASN A 9 -13.97 -20.38 3.85
N PRO A 10 -13.80 -19.46 4.82
CA PRO A 10 -12.56 -18.68 4.98
C PRO A 10 -11.31 -19.55 5.17
N LEU A 11 -11.48 -20.78 5.65
CA LEU A 11 -10.39 -21.74 5.87
C LEU A 11 -9.81 -22.32 4.57
N THR A 12 -10.48 -22.13 3.44
CA THR A 12 -10.03 -22.63 2.11
C THR A 12 -9.48 -21.53 1.22
N TRP A 13 -9.48 -20.28 1.70
CA TRP A 13 -8.98 -19.16 0.92
C TRP A 13 -7.47 -19.30 0.74
N PRO A 14 -6.94 -19.01 -0.46
CA PRO A 14 -5.51 -18.91 -0.64
C PRO A 14 -5.04 -17.71 0.19
N ILE A 15 -4.42 -18.00 1.33
CA ILE A 15 -3.78 -16.99 2.16
C ILE A 15 -2.36 -16.85 1.63
N GLU A 16 -2.04 -15.70 1.05
CA GLU A 16 -0.70 -15.43 0.55
C GLU A 16 0.16 -14.87 1.69
N PRO A 17 1.06 -15.65 2.33
CA PRO A 17 1.65 -15.28 3.62
C PRO A 17 2.47 -13.99 3.56
N TRP A 18 3.03 -13.67 2.39
CA TRP A 18 3.80 -12.43 2.18
C TRP A 18 2.93 -11.18 2.15
N VAL A 19 1.68 -11.28 1.68
CA VAL A 19 0.73 -10.16 1.68
C VAL A 19 0.40 -9.80 3.12
N LEU A 20 -0.01 -10.81 3.91
CA LEU A 20 -0.29 -10.64 5.33
C LEU A 20 0.92 -10.10 6.09
N LEU A 21 2.12 -10.66 5.86
CA LEU A 21 3.33 -10.18 6.51
C LEU A 21 3.64 -8.72 6.18
N GLY A 22 3.48 -8.31 4.91
CA GLY A 22 3.66 -6.91 4.50
C GLY A 22 2.61 -5.98 5.14
N VAL A 23 1.35 -6.40 5.14
CA VAL A 23 0.22 -5.69 5.76
C VAL A 23 0.43 -5.51 7.26
N GLU A 24 0.76 -6.59 7.97
CA GLU A 24 1.02 -6.60 9.40
C GLU A 24 2.23 -5.75 9.75
N ALA A 25 3.34 -5.88 9.01
CA ALA A 25 4.54 -5.08 9.24
C ALA A 25 4.22 -3.57 9.13
N ILE A 26 3.49 -3.16 8.10
CA ILE A 26 3.11 -1.75 7.90
C ILE A 26 2.12 -1.29 8.99
N ALA A 27 1.16 -2.13 9.37
CA ALA A 27 0.22 -1.85 10.46
C ALA A 27 0.92 -1.62 11.80
N VAL A 28 1.84 -2.52 12.17
CA VAL A 28 2.64 -2.43 13.41
C VAL A 28 3.50 -1.17 13.40
N LEU A 29 4.19 -0.88 12.28
CA LEU A 29 5.00 0.33 12.16
C LEU A 29 4.16 1.61 12.28
N TYR A 30 2.96 1.64 11.69
CA TYR A 30 2.04 2.78 11.81
C TYR A 30 1.59 2.99 13.25
N LEU A 31 1.22 1.92 13.96
CA LEU A 31 0.81 1.95 15.37
C LEU A 31 1.96 2.41 16.27
N TRP A 32 3.14 1.81 16.14
CA TRP A 32 4.33 2.20 16.91
C TRP A 32 4.77 3.64 16.64
N GLY A 33 4.69 4.07 15.39
CA GLY A 33 4.92 5.45 15.00
C GLY A 33 3.97 6.44 15.63
N GLY A 34 2.69 6.06 15.72
CA GLY A 34 1.63 6.79 16.41
C GLY A 34 1.86 6.86 17.92
N ALA A 35 2.22 5.74 18.56
CA ALA A 35 2.49 5.67 20.00
C ALA A 35 3.73 6.50 20.40
N ARG A 36 4.77 6.53 19.55
CA ARG A 36 5.96 7.38 19.76
C ARG A 36 5.74 8.86 19.45
N ALA A 37 4.61 9.22 18.83
CA ALA A 37 4.27 10.62 18.60
C ALA A 37 3.69 11.21 19.89
N ARG A 38 4.41 12.17 20.51
CA ARG A 38 3.88 12.96 21.64
C ARG A 38 2.50 13.54 21.27
N PRO A 39 1.55 13.62 22.22
CA PRO A 39 0.13 13.96 21.97
C PRO A 39 -0.14 15.41 21.53
N ARG A 40 0.86 16.14 21.02
CA ARG A 40 0.67 17.45 20.39
C ARG A 40 0.09 17.29 18.97
N ARG A 41 -1.11 16.72 18.86
CA ARG A 41 -1.87 16.71 17.61
C ARG A 41 -2.59 18.04 17.49
N LYS A 42 -2.11 18.90 16.58
CA LYS A 42 -2.71 20.20 16.26
C LYS A 42 -4.16 20.08 15.74
N ASN A 43 -4.55 18.93 15.19
CA ASN A 43 -5.90 18.66 14.70
C ASN A 43 -6.26 17.17 14.90
N PRO A 44 -7.06 16.82 15.94
CA PRO A 44 -7.44 15.44 16.23
C PRO A 44 -8.40 14.83 15.20
N GLY A 45 -9.30 15.63 14.61
CA GLY A 45 -10.26 15.17 13.59
C GLY A 45 -9.56 14.71 12.32
N ALA A 46 -8.63 15.52 11.80
CA ALA A 46 -7.81 15.13 10.65
C ALA A 46 -6.96 13.87 10.93
N ALA A 47 -6.49 13.70 12.17
CA ALA A 47 -5.74 12.51 12.55
C ALA A 47 -6.62 11.24 12.57
N ARG A 48 -7.89 11.36 12.97
CA ARG A 48 -8.85 10.25 12.92
C ARG A 48 -9.19 9.87 11.49
N LEU A 49 -9.48 10.84 10.62
CA LEU A 49 -9.74 10.60 9.20
C LEU A 49 -8.56 9.90 8.50
N ARG A 50 -7.32 10.33 8.80
CA ARG A 50 -6.11 9.68 8.29
C ARG A 50 -5.96 8.24 8.78
N ALA A 51 -6.30 7.97 10.04
CA ALA A 51 -6.26 6.61 10.58
C ALA A 51 -7.34 5.73 9.92
N VAL A 52 -8.57 6.24 9.78
CA VAL A 52 -9.65 5.52 9.08
C VAL A 52 -9.24 5.22 7.63
N ALA A 53 -8.74 6.22 6.90
CA ALA A 53 -8.25 6.03 5.54
C ALA A 53 -7.13 4.97 5.46
N PHE A 54 -6.21 4.96 6.42
CA PHE A 54 -5.13 3.96 6.48
C PHE A 54 -5.67 2.54 6.63
N TRP A 55 -6.51 2.32 7.65
CA TRP A 55 -7.07 1.00 7.94
C TRP A 55 -8.03 0.53 6.85
N SER A 56 -8.83 1.42 6.27
CA SER A 56 -9.69 1.12 5.13
C SER A 56 -8.88 0.74 3.89
N GLY A 57 -7.78 1.44 3.62
CA GLY A 57 -6.88 1.10 2.51
C GLY A 57 -6.22 -0.27 2.71
N LEU A 58 -5.80 -0.58 3.94
CA LEU A 58 -5.20 -1.87 4.28
C LEU A 58 -6.22 -3.02 4.16
N ALA A 59 -7.43 -2.79 4.65
CA ALA A 59 -8.54 -3.74 4.51
C ALA A 59 -8.88 -3.98 3.03
N ALA A 60 -8.83 -2.95 2.18
CA ALA A 60 -9.03 -3.10 0.75
C ALA A 60 -7.95 -3.97 0.08
N ILE A 61 -6.68 -3.88 0.52
CA ILE A 61 -5.59 -4.74 0.03
C ILE A 61 -5.84 -6.20 0.40
N VAL A 62 -6.11 -6.47 1.69
CA VAL A 62 -6.39 -7.84 2.16
C VAL A 62 -7.62 -8.39 1.45
N PHE A 63 -8.67 -7.58 1.30
CA PHE A 63 -9.87 -8.00 0.59
C PHE A 63 -9.59 -8.30 -0.88
N ALA A 64 -8.69 -7.56 -1.54
CA ALA A 64 -8.36 -7.80 -2.93
C ALA A 64 -7.51 -9.07 -3.15
N LEU A 65 -6.69 -9.46 -2.18
CA LEU A 65 -5.63 -10.47 -2.37
C LEU A 65 -5.83 -11.77 -1.60
N ASP A 66 -6.50 -11.75 -0.43
CA ASP A 66 -6.66 -12.92 0.44
C ASP A 66 -8.13 -13.41 0.50
N THR A 67 -8.96 -13.06 -0.50
CA THR A 67 -10.36 -13.47 -0.57
C THR A 67 -10.62 -14.34 -1.81
N PRO A 68 -11.79 -15.01 -1.91
CA PRO A 68 -12.21 -15.72 -3.13
C PRO A 68 -12.11 -14.88 -4.41
N LEU A 69 -12.06 -13.54 -4.31
CA LEU A 69 -11.82 -12.66 -5.44
C LEU A 69 -10.50 -12.99 -6.14
N GLU A 70 -9.44 -13.35 -5.41
CA GLU A 70 -8.15 -13.76 -5.98
C GLU A 70 -8.27 -15.06 -6.78
N THR A 71 -9.06 -16.02 -6.29
CA THR A 71 -9.31 -17.28 -7.00
C THR A 71 -10.12 -17.03 -8.27
N LEU A 72 -11.16 -16.19 -8.18
CA LEU A 72 -11.97 -15.79 -9.33
C LEU A 72 -11.16 -14.98 -10.34
N ALA A 73 -10.26 -14.12 -9.89
CA ALA A 73 -9.40 -13.32 -10.75
C ALA A 73 -8.45 -14.17 -11.60
N ARG A 74 -7.97 -15.32 -11.08
CA ARG A 74 -7.17 -16.25 -11.87
C ARG A 74 -7.94 -16.95 -12.99
N GLN A 75 -9.28 -17.00 -12.89
CA GLN A 75 -10.15 -17.73 -13.84
C GLN A 75 -10.94 -16.80 -14.76
N LEU A 76 -11.31 -15.61 -14.29
CA LEU A 76 -12.24 -14.71 -14.95
C LEU A 76 -11.60 -13.33 -15.13
N PHE A 77 -11.52 -12.89 -16.39
CA PHE A 77 -10.93 -11.59 -16.72
C PHE A 77 -11.63 -10.41 -16.03
N TRP A 78 -12.96 -10.42 -15.93
CA TRP A 78 -13.70 -9.35 -15.26
C TRP A 78 -13.40 -9.28 -13.75
N ALA A 79 -13.19 -10.43 -13.10
CA ALA A 79 -12.84 -10.49 -11.68
C ALA A 79 -11.41 -9.98 -11.47
N HIS A 80 -10.49 -10.34 -12.38
CA HIS A 80 -9.13 -9.82 -12.42
C HIS A 80 -9.09 -8.29 -12.58
N MET A 81 -9.88 -7.74 -13.51
CA MET A 81 -9.99 -6.29 -13.68
C MET A 81 -10.59 -5.61 -12.45
N THR A 82 -11.59 -6.23 -11.82
CA THR A 82 -12.19 -5.71 -10.58
C THR A 82 -11.16 -5.65 -9.45
N GLN A 83 -10.31 -6.67 -9.31
CA GLN A 83 -9.21 -6.69 -8.35
C GLN A 83 -8.22 -5.55 -8.62
N HIS A 84 -7.80 -5.37 -9.88
CA HIS A 84 -6.92 -4.26 -10.25
C HIS A 84 -7.53 -2.89 -9.94
N LEU A 85 -8.80 -2.68 -10.28
CA LEU A 85 -9.51 -1.43 -10.01
C LEU A 85 -9.66 -1.18 -8.51
N LEU A 86 -9.95 -2.21 -7.72
CA LEU A 86 -10.04 -2.08 -6.26
C LEU A 86 -8.69 -1.62 -5.67
N LEU A 87 -7.59 -2.19 -6.13
CA LEU A 87 -6.25 -1.80 -5.67
C LEU A 87 -5.87 -0.37 -6.10
N ILE A 88 -6.16 0.01 -7.35
CA ILE A 88 -5.73 1.29 -7.92
C ILE A 88 -6.67 2.44 -7.52
N MET A 89 -7.97 2.20 -7.47
CA MET A 89 -8.99 3.25 -7.24
C MET A 89 -9.45 3.36 -5.79
N VAL A 90 -9.28 2.31 -4.98
CA VAL A 90 -9.70 2.31 -3.57
C VAL A 90 -8.50 2.25 -2.64
N ALA A 91 -7.70 1.18 -2.72
CA ALA A 91 -6.60 1.00 -1.77
C ALA A 91 -5.53 2.10 -1.88
N ALA A 92 -5.03 2.37 -3.09
CA ALA A 92 -3.98 3.37 -3.29
C ALA A 92 -4.41 4.80 -2.88
N PRO A 93 -5.57 5.34 -3.27
CA PRO A 93 -5.98 6.69 -2.87
C PRO A 93 -6.24 6.81 -1.37
N LEU A 94 -6.80 5.77 -0.73
CA LEU A 94 -6.99 5.74 0.72
C LEU A 94 -5.64 5.78 1.47
N LEU A 95 -4.65 5.00 1.02
CA LEU A 95 -3.31 5.02 1.60
C LEU A 95 -2.59 6.35 1.37
N VAL A 96 -2.78 6.99 0.22
CA VAL A 96 -2.24 8.34 -0.05
C VAL A 96 -2.91 9.38 0.86
N ALA A 97 -4.23 9.37 0.97
CA ALA A 97 -5.00 10.29 1.82
C ALA A 97 -4.67 10.11 3.32
N ALA A 98 -4.39 8.87 3.73
CA ALA A 98 -3.93 8.57 5.08
C ALA A 98 -2.62 9.25 5.44
N ALA A 99 -1.75 9.48 4.44
CA ALA A 99 -0.36 9.91 4.60
C ALA A 99 0.29 9.16 5.79
N PRO A 100 0.58 7.85 5.66
CA PRO A 100 1.10 7.03 6.76
C PRO A 100 2.62 7.11 6.90
N TRP A 101 3.29 7.65 5.89
CA TRP A 101 4.75 7.72 5.74
C TRP A 101 5.54 8.12 7.00
N LEU A 102 5.28 9.28 7.58
CA LEU A 102 5.83 9.81 8.82
C LEU A 102 5.59 8.91 10.03
N GLN A 103 4.41 8.29 10.15
CA GLN A 103 4.09 7.36 11.24
C GLN A 103 4.92 6.10 11.07
N VAL A 104 4.85 5.45 9.90
CA VAL A 104 5.64 4.27 9.56
C VAL A 104 7.15 4.53 9.77
N TRP A 105 7.65 5.68 9.31
CA TRP A 105 9.05 6.09 9.49
C TRP A 105 9.45 6.32 10.95
N ARG A 106 8.51 6.73 11.81
CA ARG A 106 8.73 6.85 13.27
C ARG A 106 8.61 5.50 13.99
N GLY A 107 7.88 4.55 13.41
CA GLY A 107 7.81 3.17 13.86
C GLY A 107 9.16 2.45 13.73
N LEU A 108 9.94 2.75 12.68
CA LEU A 108 11.26 2.16 12.49
C LEU A 108 12.20 2.42 13.69
N PRO A 109 13.01 1.43 14.10
CA PRO A 109 13.99 1.61 15.16
C PRO A 109 15.06 2.64 14.77
N LEU A 110 15.55 3.40 15.76
CA LEU A 110 16.53 4.47 15.57
C LEU A 110 17.82 3.98 14.89
N ALA A 111 18.22 2.74 15.15
CA ALA A 111 19.38 2.09 14.56
C ALA A 111 19.27 1.93 13.04
N ILE A 112 18.07 1.70 12.51
CA ILE A 112 17.82 1.60 11.05
C ILE A 112 17.57 2.98 10.48
N ARG A 113 16.77 3.80 11.16
CA ARG A 113 16.33 5.13 10.67
C ARG A 113 17.50 6.09 10.40
N ARG A 114 18.52 6.11 11.26
CA ARG A 114 19.68 7.04 11.15
C ARG A 114 20.57 6.76 9.92
N PRO A 115 21.08 5.54 9.69
CA PRO A 115 21.87 5.25 8.50
C PRO A 115 21.01 5.37 7.23
N LEU A 116 19.76 4.89 7.24
CA LEU A 116 18.87 5.04 6.08
C LEU A 116 18.68 6.52 5.72
N ALA A 117 18.43 7.38 6.71
CA ALA A 117 18.25 8.81 6.48
C ALA A 117 19.54 9.47 5.94
N ARG A 118 20.70 9.09 6.47
CA ARG A 118 22.00 9.63 6.03
C ARG A 118 22.32 9.19 4.60
N THR A 119 22.15 7.91 4.28
CA THR A 119 22.43 7.39 2.95
C THR A 119 21.42 7.92 1.94
N ALA A 120 20.11 7.75 2.19
CA ALA A 120 19.07 8.15 1.25
C ALA A 120 19.03 9.67 1.02
N PHE A 121 19.10 10.51 2.07
CA PHE A 121 18.89 11.95 1.94
C PHE A 121 20.16 12.79 1.87
N LYS A 122 21.33 12.29 2.31
CA LYS A 122 22.56 13.11 2.40
C LYS A 122 23.72 12.63 1.55
N HIS A 123 23.73 11.39 1.07
CA HIS A 123 24.87 10.90 0.29
C HIS A 123 24.90 11.57 -1.11
N PRO A 124 26.02 12.17 -1.55
CA PRO A 124 26.11 12.88 -2.83
C PRO A 124 26.04 11.95 -4.05
N ALA A 125 26.55 10.72 -3.94
CA ALA A 125 26.46 9.73 -5.03
C ALA A 125 25.01 9.31 -5.36
N LEU A 126 24.07 9.51 -4.42
CA LEU A 126 22.65 9.22 -4.63
C LEU A 126 21.86 10.45 -5.09
N ALA A 127 22.51 11.58 -5.37
CA ALA A 127 21.84 12.78 -5.84
C ALA A 127 21.14 12.58 -7.21
N GLY A 128 21.77 11.82 -8.12
CA GLY A 128 21.15 11.45 -9.40
C GLY A 128 19.91 10.59 -9.21
N GLY A 129 20.01 9.54 -8.39
CA GLY A 129 18.88 8.65 -8.06
C GLY A 129 17.74 9.39 -7.35
N ARG A 130 18.03 10.36 -6.47
CA ARG A 130 17.01 11.21 -5.84
C ARG A 130 16.28 12.09 -6.85
N ARG A 131 16.98 12.65 -7.83
CA ARG A 131 16.37 13.47 -8.89
C ARG A 131 15.46 12.63 -9.78
N LEU A 132 15.90 11.43 -10.14
CA LEU A 132 15.09 10.44 -10.84
C LEU A 132 13.84 10.08 -10.02
N ALA A 133 14.00 9.68 -8.75
CA ALA A 133 12.86 9.36 -7.89
C ALA A 133 11.89 10.54 -7.73
N ALA A 134 12.40 11.76 -7.58
CA ALA A 134 11.58 12.98 -7.51
C ALA A 134 10.81 13.23 -8.83
N TRP A 135 11.41 12.93 -9.98
CA TRP A 135 10.74 13.04 -11.28
C TRP A 135 9.69 11.93 -11.46
N LEU A 136 10.01 10.69 -11.11
CA LEU A 136 9.10 9.53 -11.20
C LEU A 136 7.90 9.69 -10.25
N THR A 137 8.08 10.35 -9.11
CA THR A 137 7.01 10.64 -8.14
C THR A 137 6.34 11.99 -8.35
N ALA A 138 6.84 12.83 -9.27
CA ALA A 138 6.17 14.05 -9.66
C ALA A 138 4.87 13.69 -10.41
N PRO A 139 3.79 14.50 -10.28
CA PRO A 139 2.50 14.18 -10.89
C PRO A 139 2.60 13.93 -12.40
N LEU A 140 3.46 14.67 -13.11
CA LEU A 140 3.67 14.47 -14.54
C LEU A 140 4.47 13.21 -14.87
N GLY A 141 5.51 12.88 -14.10
CA GLY A 141 6.29 11.66 -14.33
C GLY A 141 5.49 10.40 -13.98
N ALA A 142 4.75 10.43 -12.87
CA ALA A 142 3.82 9.38 -12.48
C ALA A 142 2.72 9.20 -13.53
N LEU A 143 2.14 10.30 -14.03
CA LEU A 143 1.14 10.25 -15.11
C LEU A 143 1.74 9.66 -16.38
N ALA A 144 2.90 10.14 -16.83
CA ALA A 144 3.57 9.65 -18.03
C ALA A 144 3.87 8.14 -17.94
N LEU A 145 4.39 7.67 -16.81
CA LEU A 145 4.63 6.25 -16.58
C LEU A 145 3.34 5.44 -16.54
N SER A 146 2.31 5.95 -15.86
CA SER A 146 1.01 5.26 -15.78
C SER A 146 0.38 5.14 -17.17
N SER A 147 0.42 6.21 -17.96
CA SER A 147 -0.06 6.24 -19.35
C SER A 147 0.75 5.31 -20.23
N ALA A 148 2.09 5.31 -20.13
CA ALA A 148 2.95 4.42 -20.90
C ALA A 148 2.69 2.94 -20.56
N ASN A 149 2.56 2.60 -19.28
CA ASN A 149 2.18 1.25 -18.85
C ASN A 149 0.81 0.88 -19.41
N LEU A 150 -0.18 1.78 -19.30
CA LEU A 150 -1.52 1.54 -19.81
C LEU A 150 -1.50 1.30 -21.34
N TRP A 151 -0.72 2.09 -22.07
CA TRP A 151 -0.53 1.92 -23.51
C TRP A 151 0.19 0.62 -23.87
N PHE A 152 1.23 0.25 -23.13
CA PHE A 152 1.98 -0.99 -23.32
C PHE A 152 1.08 -2.23 -23.24
N TRP A 153 0.14 -2.24 -22.29
CA TRP A 153 -0.82 -3.34 -22.15
C TRP A 153 -1.97 -3.33 -23.16
N HIS A 154 -2.21 -2.21 -23.83
CA HIS A 154 -3.25 -2.09 -24.88
C HIS A 154 -2.67 -2.12 -26.29
N TRP A 155 -1.35 -2.28 -26.43
CA TRP A 155 -0.71 -2.50 -27.71
C TRP A 155 -1.13 -3.89 -28.24
N PRO A 156 -1.76 -3.97 -29.43
CA PRO A 156 -2.29 -5.22 -29.97
C PRO A 156 -1.21 -6.22 -30.39
#